data_AF-A0A2E5R8P2-F1
#
_entry.id   AF-A0A2E5R8P2-F1
#
_cell.length_a   1.000
_cell.length_b   1.000
_cell.length_c   1.000
_cell.angle_alpha   90.00
_cell.angle_beta   90.00
_cell.angle_gamma   90.00
#
_symmetry.space_group_name_H-M   'P 1'
#
loop_
_entity.id
_entity.type
_entity.pdbx_description
1 polymer ?
#
loop_
_entity_poly.entity_id
_entity_poly.type
_entity_poly.pdbx_seq_one_letter_code
_entity_poly.pdbx_strand_id
1 'polypeptide(L)'
;MKEIDEKTQQALLLFNRRAEAAEKEVEAANKIKKAEKIKDEAVVALQKAKDSGSDPEIIAEAESSWRNALDTWQRLRDGETPEETPEETPEETPEETPEE
;
A
#
# COMPACT_ATOMS: atom_id res chain seq x y z
N MET A 1 0.72 24.90 -36.60
CA MET A 1 1.26 23.80 -35.78
C MET A 1 0.94 22.50 -36.49
N LYS A 2 1.86 21.53 -36.58
CA LYS A 2 1.51 20.22 -37.11
C LYS A 2 0.62 19.53 -36.09
N GLU A 3 -0.65 19.34 -36.42
CA GLU A 3 -1.58 18.57 -35.60
C GLU A 3 -1.05 17.15 -35.46
N ILE A 4 -1.05 16.64 -34.23
CA ILE A 4 -0.64 15.26 -33.96
C ILE A 4 -1.66 14.35 -34.63
N ASP A 5 -1.18 13.45 -35.48
CA ASP A 5 -2.01 12.45 -36.17
C ASP A 5 -2.76 11.57 -35.16
N GLU A 6 -4.02 11.23 -35.47
CA GLU A 6 -4.90 10.43 -34.58
C GLU A 6 -4.24 9.11 -34.15
N LYS A 7 -3.42 8.49 -35.02
CA LYS A 7 -2.68 7.28 -34.70
C LYS A 7 -1.62 7.51 -33.61
N THR A 8 -1.00 8.68 -33.61
CA THR A 8 -0.04 9.08 -32.58
C THR A 8 -0.73 9.38 -31.25
N GLN A 9 -1.93 10.01 -31.27
CA GLN A 9 -2.72 10.20 -30.05
C GLN A 9 -3.15 8.87 -29.43
N GLN A 10 -3.62 7.92 -30.23
CA GLN A 10 -3.99 6.58 -29.75
C GLN A 10 -2.78 5.82 -29.18
N ALA A 11 -1.61 5.93 -29.83
CA ALA A 11 -0.39 5.32 -29.33
C ALA A 11 0.03 5.88 -27.95
N LEU A 12 -0.09 7.20 -27.75
CA LEU A 12 0.20 7.85 -26.47
C LEU A 12 -0.78 7.44 -25.38
N LEU A 13 -2.08 7.36 -25.68
CA LEU A 13 -3.10 6.90 -24.73
C LEU A 13 -2.84 5.46 -24.27
N LEU A 14 -2.50 4.57 -25.19
CA LEU A 14 -2.16 3.17 -24.86
C LEU A 14 -0.88 3.07 -24.02
N PHE A 15 0.13 3.89 -24.33
CA PHE A 15 1.37 3.96 -23.56
C PHE A 15 1.12 4.45 -22.13
N ASN A 16 0.37 5.55 -21.97
CA ASN A 16 0.04 6.09 -20.65
C ASN A 16 -0.76 5.08 -19.82
N ARG A 17 -1.76 4.43 -20.43
CA ARG A 17 -2.54 3.37 -19.75
C ARG A 17 -1.65 2.21 -19.28
N ARG A 18 -0.64 1.84 -20.07
CA ARG A 18 0.31 0.79 -19.69
C ARG A 18 1.28 1.25 -18.61
N ALA A 19 1.71 2.51 -18.65
CA ALA A 19 2.54 3.12 -17.62
C ALA A 19 1.79 3.13 -16.27
N GLU A 20 0.55 3.64 -16.25
CA GLU A 20 -0.30 3.60 -15.05
C GLU A 20 -0.52 2.18 -14.52
N ALA A 21 -0.75 1.21 -15.41
CA ALA A 21 -0.94 -0.18 -14.99
C ALA A 21 0.34 -0.77 -14.37
N ALA A 22 1.51 -0.43 -14.91
CA ALA A 22 2.80 -0.85 -14.36
C ALA A 22 3.08 -0.18 -13.00
N GLU A 23 2.75 1.11 -12.85
CA GLU A 23 2.88 1.83 -11.58
C GLU A 23 1.97 1.26 -10.50
N LYS A 24 0.71 0.94 -10.85
CA LYS A 24 -0.25 0.28 -9.94
C LYS A 24 0.23 -1.11 -9.51
N GLU A 25 0.84 -1.88 -10.42
CA GLU A 25 1.43 -3.18 -10.08
C GLU A 25 2.62 -3.04 -9.12
N VAL A 26 3.50 -2.07 -9.36
CA VAL A 26 4.64 -1.78 -8.48
C VAL A 26 4.18 -1.27 -7.12
N GLU A 27 3.17 -0.41 -7.07
CA GLU A 27 2.59 0.09 -5.83
C GLU A 27 1.98 -1.06 -5.00
N ALA A 28 1.18 -1.93 -5.63
CA ALA A 28 0.60 -3.10 -4.97
C ALA A 28 1.70 -4.02 -4.41
N ALA A 29 2.76 -4.28 -5.19
CA ALA A 29 3.90 -5.06 -4.75
C ALA A 29 4.64 -4.41 -3.56
N ASN A 30 4.77 -3.08 -3.56
CA ASN A 30 5.39 -2.35 -2.46
C ASN A 30 4.52 -2.35 -1.20
N LYS A 31 3.19 -2.23 -1.34
CA LYS A 31 2.23 -2.33 -0.23
C LYS A 31 2.32 -3.70 0.46
N ILE A 32 2.36 -4.78 -0.31
CA ILE A 32 2.55 -6.15 0.22
C ILE A 32 3.89 -6.28 0.96
N LYS A 33 4.99 -5.78 0.39
CA LYS A 33 6.31 -5.80 1.05
C LYS A 33 6.33 -5.00 2.35
N LYS A 34 5.65 -3.86 2.40
CA LYS A 34 5.55 -3.06 3.64
C LYS A 34 4.75 -3.80 4.70
N ALA A 35 3.60 -4.38 4.34
CA ALA A 35 2.79 -5.18 5.25
C ALA A 35 3.53 -6.43 5.76
N GLU A 36 4.36 -7.05 4.91
CA GLU A 36 5.21 -8.17 5.31
C GLU A 36 6.20 -7.77 6.40
N LYS A 37 6.90 -6.65 6.24
CA LYS A 37 7.81 -6.11 7.24
C LYS A 37 7.10 -5.82 8.56
N ILE A 38 5.94 -5.16 8.51
CA ILE A 38 5.16 -4.84 9.72
C ILE A 38 4.74 -6.11 10.47
N LYS A 39 4.29 -7.14 9.74
CA LYS A 39 3.97 -8.44 10.31
C LYS A 39 5.21 -9.06 10.98
N ASP A 40 6.36 -9.05 10.33
CA ASP A 40 7.59 -9.63 10.88
C ASP A 40 8.08 -8.84 12.12
N GLU A 41 7.99 -7.51 12.10
CA GLU A 41 8.27 -6.65 13.25
C GLU A 41 7.33 -6.93 14.42
N ALA A 42 6.04 -7.14 14.15
CA ALA A 42 5.06 -7.50 15.17
C ALA A 42 5.33 -8.90 15.77
N VAL A 43 5.80 -9.87 14.97
CA VAL A 43 6.27 -11.17 15.50
C VAL A 43 7.44 -10.97 16.45
N VAL A 44 8.44 -10.16 16.05
CA VAL A 44 9.61 -9.89 16.89
C VAL A 44 9.21 -9.18 18.19
N ALA A 45 8.30 -8.22 18.13
CA ALA A 45 7.78 -7.52 19.31
C ALA A 45 7.04 -8.46 20.26
N LEU A 46 6.17 -9.33 19.72
CA LEU A 46 5.45 -10.34 20.49
C LEU A 46 6.40 -11.33 21.16
N GLN A 47 7.41 -11.81 20.43
CA GLN A 47 8.40 -12.72 20.96
C GLN A 47 9.21 -12.05 22.08
N LYS A 48 9.66 -10.81 21.87
CA LYS A 48 10.37 -10.03 22.89
C LYS A 48 9.53 -9.79 24.15
N ALA A 49 8.23 -9.52 24.02
CA ALA A 49 7.33 -9.35 25.16
C ALA A 49 7.22 -10.66 25.97
N LYS A 50 7.13 -11.81 25.29
CA LYS A 50 7.10 -13.14 25.90
C LYS A 50 8.43 -13.48 26.60
N ASP A 51 9.56 -13.26 25.92
CA ASP A 51 10.90 -13.55 26.46
C ASP A 51 11.28 -12.65 27.64
N SER A 52 10.80 -11.40 27.63
CA SER A 52 11.05 -10.45 28.73
C SER A 52 10.13 -10.69 29.93
N GLY A 53 9.20 -11.64 29.86
CA GLY A 53 8.20 -11.88 30.90
C GLY A 53 7.30 -10.66 31.14
N SER A 54 6.97 -9.93 30.07
CA SER A 54 6.09 -8.76 30.17
C SER A 54 4.71 -9.15 30.67
N ASP A 55 3.97 -8.18 31.21
CA ASP A 55 2.61 -8.41 31.70
C ASP A 55 1.74 -9.08 30.62
N PRO A 56 0.81 -9.97 31.02
CA PRO A 56 -0.05 -10.69 30.08
C PRO A 56 -0.88 -9.75 29.21
N GLU A 57 -1.20 -8.55 29.70
CA GLU A 57 -1.89 -7.50 28.92
C GLU A 57 -1.02 -6.98 27.77
N ILE A 58 0.29 -6.78 28.00
CA ILE A 58 1.24 -6.34 26.96
C ILE A 58 1.46 -7.44 25.92
N ILE A 59 1.51 -8.70 26.35
CA ILE A 59 1.58 -9.85 25.43
C ILE A 59 0.30 -9.96 24.60
N ALA A 60 -0.87 -9.73 25.20
CA ALA A 60 -2.15 -9.75 24.50
C ALA A 60 -2.29 -8.60 23.49
N GLU A 61 -1.82 -7.40 23.82
CA GLU A 61 -1.81 -6.25 22.91
C GLU A 61 -0.84 -6.47 21.74
N ALA A 62 0.35 -7.00 22.01
CA ALA A 62 1.30 -7.38 20.96
C ALA A 62 0.76 -8.50 20.07
N GLU A 63 0.04 -9.47 20.64
CA GLU A 63 -0.59 -10.57 19.87
C GLU A 63 -1.74 -10.05 19.00
N SER A 64 -2.55 -9.13 19.53
CA SER A 64 -3.59 -8.43 18.79
C SER A 64 -3.00 -7.66 17.60
N SER A 65 -1.92 -6.92 17.84
CA SER A 65 -1.21 -6.15 16.81
C SER A 65 -0.61 -7.06 15.74
N TRP A 66 -0.02 -8.20 16.13
CA TRP A 66 0.47 -9.21 15.19
C TRP A 66 -0.64 -9.83 14.35
N ARG A 67 -1.77 -10.18 14.96
CA ARG A 67 -2.93 -10.72 14.23
C ARG A 67 -3.50 -9.72 13.23
N ASN A 68 -3.59 -8.44 13.61
CA ASN A 68 -4.04 -7.38 12.72
C ASN A 68 -3.08 -7.20 11.53
N ALA A 69 -1.77 -7.12 11.79
CA ALA A 69 -0.75 -7.02 10.73
C ALA A 69 -0.76 -8.23 9.78
N LEU A 70 -1.00 -9.44 10.32
CA LEU A 70 -1.11 -10.67 9.54
C LEU A 70 -2.36 -10.68 8.65
N ASP A 71 -3.51 -10.24 9.18
CA ASP A 71 -4.76 -10.10 8.42
C ASP A 71 -4.60 -9.10 7.27
N THR A 72 -4.05 -7.92 7.54
CA THR A 72 -3.77 -6.90 6.51
C THR A 72 -2.82 -7.41 5.44
N TRP A 73 -1.74 -8.11 5.81
CA TRP A 73 -0.82 -8.69 4.82
C TRP A 73 -1.50 -9.78 3.98
N GLN A 74 -2.33 -10.64 4.59
CA GLN A 74 -3.08 -11.67 3.85
C GLN A 74 -4.04 -11.04 2.86
N ARG A 75 -4.83 -10.03 3.26
CA ARG A 75 -5.76 -9.32 2.36
C ARG A 75 -5.05 -8.71 1.15
N LEU A 76 -3.97 -7.97 1.40
CA LEU A 76 -3.17 -7.36 0.33
C LEU A 76 -2.56 -8.40 -0.62
N ARG A 77 -2.12 -9.54 -0.08
CA ARG A 77 -1.54 -10.64 -0.86
C ARG A 77 -2.60 -11.38 -1.68
N ASP A 78 -3.77 -11.61 -1.12
CA ASP A 78 -4.91 -12.27 -1.77
C ASP A 78 -5.61 -11.34 -2.81
N GLY A 79 -5.12 -10.10 -2.97
CA GLY A 79 -5.64 -9.14 -3.93
C GLY A 79 -6.96 -8.49 -3.47
N GLU A 80 -7.34 -8.69 -2.22
CA GLU A 80 -8.40 -7.93 -1.57
C GLU A 80 -7.81 -6.54 -1.29
N THR A 81 -8.09 -5.59 -2.18
CA THR A 81 -7.98 -4.17 -1.81
C THR A 81 -8.81 -4.02 -0.54
N PRO A 82 -8.23 -3.61 0.60
CA PRO A 82 -9.02 -3.36 1.79
C PRO A 82 -10.19 -2.47 1.36
N GLU A 83 -11.42 -2.82 1.77
CA GLU A 83 -12.52 -1.85 1.74
C GLU A 83 -11.95 -0.54 2.26
N GLU A 84 -12.14 0.56 1.52
CA GLU A 84 -11.69 1.89 1.91
C GLU A 84 -12.33 2.29 3.25
N THR A 85 -11.87 1.72 4.37
CA THR A 85 -11.71 2.52 5.56
C THR A 85 -10.72 3.59 5.15
N PRO A 86 -11.08 4.88 5.20
CA PRO A 86 -10.24 5.98 4.74
C PRO A 86 -8.97 6.01 5.59
N GLU A 87 -7.99 5.21 5.20
CA GLU A 87 -6.59 5.43 5.52
C GLU A 87 -6.27 6.73 4.80
N GLU A 88 -6.08 7.78 5.58
CA GLU A 88 -5.71 9.11 5.15
C GLU A 88 -4.63 8.99 4.07
N THR A 89 -5.03 9.04 2.81
CA THR A 89 -4.23 9.62 1.76
C THR A 89 -3.86 11.01 2.30
N PRO A 90 -2.58 11.32 2.58
CA PRO A 90 -2.21 12.71 2.52
C PRO A 90 -2.55 13.11 1.07
N GLU A 91 -3.66 13.82 0.97
CA GLU A 91 -4.10 14.55 -0.19
C GLU A 91 -2.89 15.35 -0.67
N GLU A 92 -2.14 14.82 -1.62
CA GLU A 92 -1.24 15.63 -2.42
C GLU A 92 -2.16 16.54 -3.22
N THR A 93 -2.41 17.69 -2.61
CA THR A 93 -3.00 18.90 -3.16
C THR A 93 -2.84 18.92 -4.68
N PRO A 94 -3.92 18.98 -5.48
CA PRO A 94 -3.77 19.40 -6.85
C PRO A 94 -3.29 20.85 -6.78
N GLU A 95 -2.00 21.07 -7.01
CA GLU A 95 -1.47 22.40 -7.26
C GLU A 95 -2.09 22.85 -8.59
N GLU A 96 -3.23 23.53 -8.47
CA GLU A 96 -3.78 24.36 -9.52
C GLU A 96 -2.65 25.25 -10.04
N THR A 97 -2.23 25.04 -11.30
CA THR A 97 -1.50 26.07 -12.01
C THR A 97 -2.45 26.69 -13.03
N PRO A 98 -2.90 27.93 -12.82
CA PRO A 98 -3.76 28.63 -13.76
C PRO A 98 -2.98 29.07 -15.02
N GLU A 99 -3.66 28.93 -16.15
CA GLU A 99 -3.65 29.76 -17.36
C GLU A 99 -2.50 30.78 -17.57
N GLU A 100 -1.73 30.60 -18.64
CA GLU A 100 -1.36 31.69 -19.57
C GLU A 100 -1.16 31.16 -21.00
#